data_AF-A0A522CKM9-F1
#
_entry.id   AF-A0A522CKM9-F1
#
_cell.length_a   1.000
_cell.length_b   1.000
_cell.length_c   1.000
_cell.angle_alpha   90.00
_cell.angle_beta   90.00
_cell.angle_gamma   90.00
#
_symmetry.space_group_name_H-M   'P 1'
#
loop_
_entity.id
_entity.type
_entity.pdbx_description
1 polymer ?
#
loop_
_entity_poly.entity_id
_entity_poly.type
_entity_poly.pdbx_seq_one_letter_code
_entity_poly.pdbx_strand_id
1 'polypeptide(L)'
;MAEFLRDRADREEVAIELSLESGPVRAGVKDLSVRGVGLTVENPGADLVRELEGLTELFIKIIAGGTMLVANARVAWKALLTAGSGERVEMGLEITMIAPEDSLALAGIIERIRKA
;
A
#
# COMPACT_ATOMS: atom_id res chain seq x y z
N MET A 1 -13.18 -21.84 12.46
CA MET A 1 -11.75 -21.49 12.30
C MET A 1 -11.28 -21.65 10.85
N ALA A 2 -11.58 -22.78 10.18
CA ALA A 2 -11.17 -23.01 8.78
C ALA A 2 -11.94 -22.16 7.75
N GLU A 3 -13.19 -21.76 8.03
CA GLU A 3 -13.98 -20.86 7.17
C GLU A 3 -13.45 -19.43 7.16
N PHE A 4 -13.00 -18.91 8.31
CA PHE A 4 -12.45 -17.55 8.43
C PHE A 4 -11.09 -17.39 7.71
N LEU A 5 -10.36 -18.49 7.51
CA LEU A 5 -9.11 -18.53 6.75
C LEU A 5 -9.36 -18.77 5.25
N ARG A 6 -10.48 -19.40 4.86
CA ARG A 6 -10.88 -19.53 3.45
C ARG A 6 -11.38 -18.21 2.86
N ASP A 7 -12.07 -17.40 3.65
CA ASP A 7 -12.62 -16.11 3.20
C ASP A 7 -11.55 -15.06 2.84
N ARG A 8 -10.31 -15.22 3.34
CA ARG A 8 -9.15 -14.38 2.96
C ARG A 8 -8.38 -14.93 1.77
N ALA A 9 -8.51 -16.21 1.45
CA ALA A 9 -7.79 -16.83 0.33
C ALA A 9 -8.44 -16.52 -1.03
N ASP A 10 -9.74 -16.19 -1.05
CA ASP A 10 -10.51 -15.89 -2.27
C ASP A 10 -10.61 -14.39 -2.60
N ARG A 11 -10.10 -13.50 -1.75
CA ARG A 11 -9.85 -12.11 -2.12
C ARG A 11 -8.40 -12.02 -2.52
N GLU A 12 -8.10 -11.65 -3.77
CA GLU A 12 -6.74 -11.31 -4.20
C GLU A 12 -6.19 -10.23 -3.23
N GLU A 13 -5.50 -10.63 -2.14
CA GLU A 13 -5.02 -9.71 -1.11
C GLU A 13 -3.96 -8.82 -1.75
N VAL A 14 -4.34 -7.59 -2.08
CA VAL A 14 -3.39 -6.58 -2.50
C VAL A 14 -2.67 -6.05 -1.27
N ALA A 15 -1.35 -6.05 -1.34
CA ALA A 15 -0.49 -5.43 -0.35
C ALA A 15 0.46 -4.43 -1.02
N ILE A 16 0.83 -3.41 -0.26
CA ILE A 16 1.82 -2.41 -0.68
C ILE A 16 3.03 -2.54 0.24
N GLU A 17 4.21 -2.63 -0.34
CA GLU A 17 5.48 -2.57 0.38
C GLU A 17 6.15 -1.22 0.09
N LEU A 18 6.39 -0.44 1.15
CA LEU A 18 7.11 0.82 1.11
C LEU A 18 8.61 0.50 1.18
N SER A 19 9.39 0.94 0.20
CA SER A 19 10.84 0.77 0.22
C SER A 19 11.47 1.94 0.97
N LEU A 20 11.70 1.77 2.28
CA LEU A 20 12.23 2.78 3.18
C LEU A 20 13.72 2.51 3.49
N GLU A 21 14.41 3.50 4.07
CA GLU A 21 15.83 3.38 4.43
C GLU A 21 16.01 2.41 5.61
N SER A 22 15.07 2.43 6.56
CA SER A 22 15.04 1.47 7.68
C SER A 22 14.69 0.04 7.28
N GLY A 23 14.20 -0.15 6.05
CA GLY A 23 13.81 -1.44 5.49
C GLY A 23 12.41 -1.43 4.89
N PRO A 24 12.01 -2.51 4.20
CA PRO A 24 10.69 -2.61 3.60
C PRO A 24 9.59 -2.70 4.67
N VAL A 25 8.55 -1.87 4.52
CA VAL A 25 7.39 -1.88 5.42
C VAL A 25 6.14 -2.25 4.63
N ARG A 26 5.40 -3.25 5.08
CA ARG A 26 4.12 -3.64 4.49
C ARG A 26 3.00 -2.78 5.06
N ALA A 27 2.27 -2.10 4.18
CA ALA A 27 1.10 -1.32 4.52
C ALA A 27 -0.18 -2.00 4.06
N GLY A 28 -1.25 -1.82 4.84
CA GLY A 28 -2.61 -2.17 4.43
C GLY A 28 -3.09 -1.21 3.33
N VAL A 29 -3.82 -1.74 2.36
CA VAL A 29 -4.36 -0.96 1.24
C VAL A 29 -5.78 -0.53 1.57
N LYS A 30 -6.03 0.78 1.52
CA LYS A 30 -7.37 1.37 1.66
C LYS A 30 -8.04 1.64 0.33
N ASP A 31 -7.27 2.12 -0.64
CA ASP A 31 -7.74 2.42 -1.98
C ASP A 31 -6.60 2.23 -2.98
N LEU A 32 -6.94 1.86 -4.21
CA LEU A 32 -5.98 1.62 -5.28
C LEU A 32 -6.52 2.08 -6.63
N SER A 33 -5.72 2.88 -7.31
CA SER A 33 -5.94 3.29 -8.69
C SER A 33 -4.64 3.25 -9.48
N VAL A 34 -4.73 3.40 -10.80
CA VAL A 34 -3.53 3.52 -11.67
C VAL A 34 -2.72 4.79 -11.40
N ARG A 35 -3.27 5.78 -10.67
CA ARG A 35 -2.61 7.06 -10.38
C ARG A 35 -2.20 7.21 -8.92
N GLY A 36 -2.67 6.35 -8.04
CA GLY A 36 -2.46 6.56 -6.61
C GLY A 36 -2.98 5.45 -5.73
N VAL A 37 -2.51 5.47 -4.50
CA VAL A 37 -2.70 4.44 -3.49
C VAL A 37 -3.02 5.10 -2.15
N GLY A 38 -4.12 4.70 -1.53
CA GLY A 38 -4.41 4.99 -0.14
C GLY A 38 -3.94 3.83 0.73
N LEU A 39 -3.16 4.11 1.78
CA LEU A 39 -2.57 3.08 2.62
C LEU A 39 -2.60 3.40 4.11
N THR A 40 -2.38 2.36 4.92
CA THR A 40 -2.34 2.46 6.38
C THR A 40 -1.27 1.56 6.96
N VAL A 41 -0.53 2.11 7.92
CA VAL A 41 0.45 1.38 8.74
C VAL A 41 -0.06 1.40 10.18
N GLU A 42 -0.29 0.22 10.74
CA GLU A 42 -0.74 0.06 12.13
C GLU A 42 0.46 -0.10 13.06
N ASN A 43 0.41 0.59 14.21
CA ASN A 43 1.43 0.55 15.25
C ASN A 43 2.88 0.69 14.72
N PRO A 44 3.18 1.73 13.91
CA PRO A 44 4.48 1.87 13.24
C PRO A 44 5.69 2.00 14.19
N GLY A 45 5.48 2.47 15.41
CA GLY A 45 6.57 2.84 16.31
C GLY A 45 7.18 4.21 15.96
N ALA A 46 7.85 4.82 16.93
CA ALA A 46 8.27 6.22 16.84
C ALA A 46 9.30 6.48 15.71
N ASP A 47 10.22 5.54 15.46
CA ASP A 47 11.27 5.71 14.45
C ASP A 47 10.69 5.71 13.03
N LEU A 48 9.76 4.78 12.75
CA LEU A 48 9.07 4.72 11.47
C LEU A 48 8.15 5.93 11.26
N VAL A 49 7.47 6.41 12.30
CA VAL A 49 6.67 7.66 12.19
C VAL A 49 7.54 8.82 11.73
N ARG A 50 8.71 9.01 12.36
CA ARG A 50 9.65 10.08 11.98
C ARG A 50 10.15 9.94 10.54
N GLU A 51 10.45 8.73 10.11
CA GLU A 51 10.86 8.47 8.73
C GLU A 51 9.74 8.82 7.73
N LEU A 52 8.51 8.36 7.99
CA LEU A 52 7.34 8.66 7.17
C LEU A 52 7.00 10.17 7.17
N GLU A 53 7.28 10.89 8.26
CA GLU A 53 7.15 12.36 8.35
C GLU A 53 8.17 13.09 7.47
N GLY A 54 9.37 12.56 7.29
CA GLY A 54 10.38 13.11 6.36
C GLY A 54 10.15 12.74 4.90
N LEU A 55 9.36 11.69 4.65
CA LEU A 55 9.21 11.13 3.31
C LEU A 55 8.38 12.02 2.38
N THR A 56 8.93 12.23 1.17
CA THR A 56 8.29 12.98 0.08
C THR A 56 8.10 12.10 -1.16
N GLU A 57 9.08 11.27 -1.50
CA GLU A 57 9.01 10.30 -2.59
C GLU A 57 9.61 8.96 -2.13
N LEU A 58 9.14 7.86 -2.72
CA LEU A 58 9.60 6.51 -2.42
C LEU A 58 9.29 5.55 -3.56
N PHE A 59 10.04 4.45 -3.61
CA PHE A 59 9.61 3.29 -4.37
C PHE A 59 8.60 2.47 -3.58
N ILE A 60 7.54 2.05 -4.26
CA ILE A 60 6.55 1.11 -3.73
C ILE A 60 6.55 -0.17 -4.56
N LYS A 61 6.29 -1.30 -3.90
CA LYS A 61 5.95 -2.54 -4.56
C LYS A 61 4.47 -2.84 -4.34
N ILE A 62 3.75 -3.05 -5.43
CA ILE A 62 2.34 -3.46 -5.42
C ILE A 62 2.33 -4.97 -5.62
N ILE A 63 1.85 -5.70 -4.62
CA ILE A 63 1.79 -7.16 -4.63
C ILE A 63 0.32 -7.56 -4.66
N ALA A 64 -0.10 -8.24 -5.72
CA ALA A 64 -1.47 -8.72 -5.88
C ALA A 64 -1.44 -10.15 -6.44
N GLY A 65 -1.83 -11.12 -5.61
CA GLY A 65 -1.69 -12.54 -5.94
C GLY A 65 -0.23 -12.91 -6.22
N GLY A 66 0.04 -13.43 -7.41
CA GLY A 66 1.40 -13.78 -7.88
C GLY A 66 2.13 -12.67 -8.65
N THR A 67 1.53 -11.50 -8.79
CA THR A 67 2.11 -10.38 -9.55
C THR A 67 2.73 -9.36 -8.59
N MET A 68 3.92 -8.89 -8.93
CA MET A 68 4.62 -7.81 -8.25
C MET A 68 4.94 -6.72 -9.27
N LEU A 69 4.53 -5.49 -8.96
CA LEU A 69 4.77 -4.30 -9.77
C LEU A 69 5.59 -3.31 -8.95
N VAL A 70 6.46 -2.55 -9.61
CA VAL A 70 7.27 -1.52 -8.94
C VAL A 70 6.93 -0.15 -9.50
N ALA A 71 6.71 0.82 -8.62
CA ALA A 71 6.41 2.19 -9.00
C ALA A 71 7.21 3.18 -8.13
N ASN A 72 7.58 4.31 -8.72
CA ASN A 72 7.93 5.50 -7.94
C ASN A 72 6.64 6.22 -7.56
N ALA A 73 6.56 6.68 -6.32
CA ALA A 73 5.41 7.39 -5.81
C ALA A 73 5.83 8.62 -5.00
N ARG A 74 4.99 9.64 -5.04
CA ARG A 74 5.10 10.85 -4.22
C ARG A 74 4.05 10.80 -3.13
N VAL A 75 4.42 11.20 -1.92
CA VAL A 75 3.48 11.37 -0.82
C VAL A 75 2.59 12.58 -1.10
N ALA A 76 1.31 12.35 -1.35
CA ALA A 76 0.32 13.40 -1.57
C ALA A 76 -0.24 13.95 -0.25
N TRP A 77 -0.45 13.07 0.74
CA TRP A 77 -0.82 13.45 2.10
C TRP A 77 -0.44 12.36 3.10
N LYS A 78 -0.34 12.73 4.37
CA LYS A 78 -0.14 11.82 5.49
C LYS A 78 -0.82 12.34 6.75
N ALA A 79 -1.29 11.43 7.58
CA ALA A 79 -1.91 11.75 8.87
C ALA A 79 -1.53 10.69 9.90
N LEU A 80 -0.96 11.14 11.02
CA LEU A 80 -0.83 10.34 12.23
C LEU A 80 -2.16 10.41 13.00
N LEU A 81 -2.77 9.27 13.25
CA LEU A 81 -4.03 9.15 13.95
C LEU A 81 -3.84 8.31 15.20
N THR A 82 -4.37 8.81 16.32
CA THR A 82 -4.39 8.10 17.59
C THR A 82 -5.84 7.79 17.94
N ALA A 83 -6.21 6.50 17.98
CA ALA A 83 -7.57 6.11 18.33
C ALA A 83 -7.56 4.79 19.12
N GLY A 84 -8.04 4.85 20.37
CA GLY A 84 -8.39 3.70 21.23
C GLY A 84 -7.27 2.69 21.51
N SER A 85 -6.91 1.88 20.52
CA SER A 85 -6.07 0.68 20.62
C SER A 85 -4.66 0.81 20.03
N GLY A 86 -4.28 1.98 19.49
CA GLY A 86 -2.93 2.17 18.95
C GLY A 86 -2.77 3.44 18.11
N GLU A 87 -1.53 3.64 17.65
CA GLU A 87 -1.19 4.66 16.64
C GLU A 87 -1.33 4.04 15.25
N ARG A 88 -1.85 4.83 14.31
CA ARG A 88 -1.84 4.45 12.88
C ARG A 88 -1.41 5.63 12.04
N VAL A 89 -0.67 5.36 10.99
CA VAL A 89 -0.32 6.35 9.97
C VAL A 89 -1.13 6.03 8.73
N GLU A 90 -1.90 7.01 8.26
CA GLU A 90 -2.60 6.95 6.98
C GLU A 90 -1.86 7.82 5.97
N MET A 91 -1.76 7.34 4.72
CA MET A 91 -1.08 8.09 3.66
C MET A 91 -1.82 7.94 2.34
N GLY A 92 -1.75 8.99 1.54
CA GLY A 92 -2.06 8.94 0.11
C GLY A 92 -0.79 9.10 -0.69
N LEU A 93 -0.56 8.17 -1.61
CA LEU A 93 0.54 8.19 -2.55
C LEU A 93 0.01 8.46 -3.96
N GLU A 94 0.73 9.29 -4.71
CA GLU A 94 0.54 9.50 -6.14
C GLU A 94 1.62 8.73 -6.89
N ILE A 95 1.23 7.84 -7.81
CA ILE A 95 2.18 7.11 -8.65
C ILE A 95 2.71 8.07 -9.71
N THR A 96 4.01 8.39 -9.62
CA THR A 96 4.69 9.34 -10.52
C THR A 96 5.35 8.62 -11.69
N MET A 97 5.77 7.37 -11.50
CA MET A 97 6.39 6.56 -12.54
C MET A 97 6.11 5.08 -12.31
N ILE A 98 5.71 4.39 -13.38
CA ILE A 98 5.52 2.94 -13.43
C ILE A 98 5.80 2.50 -14.86
N ALA A 99 6.33 1.29 -15.05
CA ALA A 99 6.53 0.75 -16.40
C ALA A 99 5.18 0.63 -17.14
N PRO A 100 5.09 0.92 -18.45
CA PRO A 100 3.83 0.86 -19.19
C PRO A 100 3.12 -0.50 -19.09
N GLU A 101 3.87 -1.60 -19.16
CA GLU A 101 3.40 -2.97 -18.99
C GLU A 101 2.83 -3.21 -17.58
N ASP A 102 3.48 -2.68 -16.55
CA ASP A 102 3.05 -2.77 -15.16
C ASP A 102 1.81 -1.92 -14.91
N SER A 103 1.69 -0.76 -15.57
CA SER A 103 0.49 0.09 -15.53
C SER A 103 -0.73 -0.63 -16.10
N LEU A 104 -0.57 -1.35 -17.21
CA LEU A 104 -1.62 -2.19 -17.79
C LEU A 104 -1.98 -3.36 -16.87
N ALA A 105 -0.98 -4.01 -16.28
CA ALA A 105 -1.21 -5.08 -15.31
C ALA A 105 -1.97 -4.58 -14.07
N LEU A 106 -1.59 -3.39 -13.55
CA LEU A 106 -2.26 -2.72 -12.44
C LEU A 106 -3.71 -2.40 -12.77
N ALA A 107 -3.99 -1.87 -13.96
CA ALA A 107 -5.36 -1.64 -14.41
C ALA A 107 -6.19 -2.94 -14.42
N GLY A 108 -5.60 -4.04 -14.90
CA GLY A 108 -6.23 -5.36 -14.87
C GLY A 108 -6.50 -5.87 -13.45
N ILE A 109 -5.57 -5.68 -12.51
CA ILE A 109 -5.74 -6.02 -11.09
C ILE A 109 -6.91 -5.22 -10.49
N ILE A 110 -6.94 -3.90 -10.70
CA ILE A 110 -8.00 -3.03 -10.17
C ILE A 110 -9.37 -3.45 -10.69
N GLU A 111 -9.48 -3.78 -11.99
CA GLU A 111 -10.73 -4.23 -12.58
C GLU A 111 -11.20 -5.59 -12.04
N ARG A 112 -10.29 -6.49 -11.66
CA ARG A 112 -10.66 -7.75 -10.99
C ARG A 112 -11.20 -7.51 -9.60
N ILE A 113 -10.52 -6.67 -8.80
CA ILE A 113 -10.95 -6.34 -7.43
C ILE A 113 -12.34 -5.70 -7.42
N ARG A 114 -12.66 -4.85 -8.40
CA ARG A 114 -13.98 -4.21 -8.52
C ARG A 114 -15.12 -5.15 -8.87
N LYS A 115 -14.82 -6.31 -9.47
CA LYS A 115 -15.82 -7.26 -9.97
C LYS A 115 -16.00 -8.47 -9.04
N ALA A 116 -15.13 -8.64 -8.05
CA ALA A 116 -15.23 -9.63 -6.98
C ALA A 116 -16.21 -9.15 -5.90
#